data_AF-A0A3C1SJ30-F1
#
_entry.id   AF-A0A3C1SJ30-F1
#
_cell.length_a   1.000
_cell.length_b   1.000
_cell.length_c   1.000
_cell.angle_alpha   90.00
_cell.angle_beta   90.00
_cell.angle_gamma   90.00
#
_symmetry.space_group_name_H-M   'P 1'
#
loop_
_entity.id
_entity.type
_entity.pdbx_description
1 polymer ?
#
loop_
_entity_poly.entity_id
_entity_poly.type
_entity_poly.pdbx_seq_one_letter_code
_entity_poly.pdbx_strand_id
1 'polypeptide(L)'
;MNTFTAQAFSKDIYSLAESPFYDYRTKTLSWVAIWAGSRIEKRSGKDGSLLATVNVDAKNATSCCFFGPNFEKLFITSSERLFTCTVDAKGRPCTLLTQKIF
;
A
#
# COMPACT_ATOMS: atom_id res chain seq x y z
N MET A 1 27.00 22.21 0.47
CA MET A 1 25.75 21.59 -0.01
C MET A 1 26.04 20.10 -0.18
N ASN A 2 25.31 19.22 0.51
CA ASN A 2 25.56 17.79 0.43
C ASN A 2 24.68 17.21 -0.68
N THR A 3 25.27 16.40 -1.56
CA THR A 3 24.56 15.67 -2.61
C THR A 3 24.49 14.20 -2.23
N PHE A 4 23.33 13.58 -2.42
CA PHE A 4 23.11 12.16 -2.16
C PHE A 4 22.55 11.51 -3.42
N THR A 5 22.99 10.28 -3.69
CA THR A 5 22.51 9.47 -4.81
C THR A 5 21.62 8.36 -4.27
N ALA A 6 20.38 8.29 -4.76
CA ALA A 6 19.50 7.18 -4.44
C ALA A 6 20.00 5.88 -5.09
N GLN A 7 19.87 4.77 -4.38
CA GLN A 7 20.12 3.43 -4.93
C GLN A 7 18.80 2.69 -5.10
N ALA A 8 18.71 1.88 -6.15
CA ALA A 8 17.56 1.00 -6.33
C ALA A 8 17.47 0.02 -5.15
N PHE A 9 16.32 0.00 -4.48
CA PHE A 9 16.09 -0.88 -3.35
C PHE A 9 15.83 -2.34 -3.77
N SER A 10 15.32 -2.54 -4.99
CA SER A 10 15.04 -3.86 -5.56
C SER A 10 15.37 -3.86 -7.06
N LYS A 11 15.55 -5.06 -7.63
CA LYS A 11 15.72 -5.27 -9.08
C LYS A 11 14.38 -5.27 -9.82
N ASP A 12 13.28 -5.41 -9.10
CA ASP A 12 11.94 -5.36 -9.68
C ASP A 12 11.65 -3.96 -10.24
N ILE A 13 11.18 -3.91 -11.48
CA ILE A 13 10.79 -2.66 -12.14
C ILE A 13 9.29 -2.49 -11.98
N TYR A 14 8.89 -1.34 -11.44
CA TYR A 14 7.50 -0.99 -11.24
C TYR A 14 7.10 0.13 -12.19
N SER A 15 6.20 -0.15 -13.12
CA SER A 15 5.50 0.92 -13.82
C SER A 15 4.49 1.53 -12.86
N LEU A 16 4.64 2.84 -12.58
CA LEU A 16 3.63 3.66 -11.91
C LEU A 16 3.39 3.30 -10.43
N ALA A 17 4.46 2.89 -9.73
CA ALA A 17 4.45 2.79 -8.28
C ALA A 17 4.40 4.20 -7.65
N GLU A 18 3.36 4.43 -6.88
CA GLU A 18 3.20 5.66 -6.10
C GLU A 18 3.89 5.54 -4.73
N SER A 19 3.87 6.62 -3.95
CA SER A 19 4.56 6.74 -2.66
C SER A 19 4.42 5.51 -1.74
N PRO A 20 5.52 4.93 -1.24
CA PRO A 20 5.45 3.82 -0.29
C PRO A 20 4.98 4.31 1.08
N PHE A 21 4.09 3.55 1.71
CA PHE A 21 3.66 3.78 3.09
C PHE A 21 4.52 2.97 4.08
N TYR A 22 4.96 3.63 5.15
CA TYR A 22 5.69 3.04 6.27
C TYR A 22 4.72 2.39 7.27
N ASP A 23 4.75 1.07 7.37
CA ASP A 23 3.93 0.35 8.34
C ASP A 23 4.63 0.31 9.70
N TYR A 24 4.12 1.10 10.66
CA TYR A 24 4.66 1.19 12.01
C TYR A 24 4.59 -0.13 12.78
N ARG A 25 3.66 -1.04 12.42
CA ARG A 25 3.47 -2.33 13.08
C ARG A 25 4.59 -3.31 12.75
N THR A 26 5.12 -3.24 11.52
CA THR A 26 6.23 -4.10 11.06
C THR A 26 7.57 -3.38 11.01
N LYS A 27 7.57 -2.05 11.17
CA LYS A 27 8.74 -1.17 11.03
C LYS A 27 9.34 -1.20 9.62
N THR A 28 8.51 -1.35 8.59
CA THR A 28 8.97 -1.46 7.20
C THR A 28 8.17 -0.58 6.25
N LEU A 29 8.86 0.07 5.29
CA LEU A 29 8.23 0.57 4.06
C LEU A 29 7.71 -0.64 3.29
N SER A 30 6.41 -0.69 3.03
CA SER A 30 5.85 -1.92 2.47
C SER A 30 4.60 -1.75 1.63
N TRP A 31 3.78 -0.71 1.81
CA TRP A 31 2.52 -0.63 1.05
C TRP A 31 2.63 0.38 -0.09
N VAL A 32 2.43 -0.09 -1.32
CA VAL A 32 2.64 0.69 -2.54
C VAL A 32 1.35 0.68 -3.35
N ALA A 33 0.83 1.86 -3.69
CA ALA A 33 -0.28 1.97 -4.63
C ALA A 33 0.24 1.81 -6.07
N ILE A 34 -0.46 1.01 -6.87
CA ILE A 34 -0.11 0.80 -8.27
C ILE A 34 -1.12 1.53 -9.15
N TRP A 35 -0.70 2.68 -9.69
CA TRP A 35 -1.52 3.43 -10.62
C TRP A 35 -1.74 2.63 -11.91
N ALA A 36 -2.93 2.75 -12.49
CA ALA A 36 -3.43 1.91 -13.58
C ALA A 36 -3.45 0.39 -13.30
N GLY A 37 -3.19 -0.04 -12.06
CA GLY A 37 -3.06 -1.43 -11.66
C GLY A 37 -4.16 -1.97 -10.75
N SER A 38 -5.15 -1.15 -10.37
CA SER A 38 -6.30 -1.51 -9.52
C SER A 38 -5.95 -2.20 -8.20
N ARG A 39 -4.81 -1.85 -7.57
CA ARG A 39 -4.36 -2.54 -6.35
C ARG A 39 -3.39 -1.73 -5.49
N ILE A 40 -3.30 -2.14 -4.23
CA ILE A 40 -2.20 -1.85 -3.32
C ILE A 40 -1.40 -3.14 -3.12
N GLU A 41 -0.07 -3.04 -3.16
CA GLU A 41 0.82 -4.17 -2.91
C GLU A 41 1.56 -3.99 -1.60
N LYS A 42 1.57 -5.06 -0.79
CA LYS A 42 2.52 -5.18 0.31
C LYS A 42 3.81 -5.79 -0.24
N ARG A 43 4.90 -5.07 -0.10
CA ARG A 43 6.25 -5.41 -0.54
C ARG A 43 7.15 -5.59 0.67
N SER A 44 8.07 -6.53 0.58
CA SER A 44 9.07 -6.78 1.61
C SER A 44 10.04 -5.60 1.71
N GLY A 45 10.13 -5.00 2.89
CA GLY A 45 11.14 -3.98 3.19
C GLY A 45 12.57 -4.52 3.30
N LYS A 46 12.83 -5.78 2.92
CA LYS A 46 14.17 -6.38 2.84
C LYS A 46 14.70 -6.47 1.41
N ASP A 47 13.85 -6.83 0.46
CA ASP A 47 14.24 -7.18 -0.91
C ASP A 47 13.22 -6.73 -1.99
N GLY A 48 12.09 -6.15 -1.59
CA GLY A 48 11.02 -5.71 -2.48
C GLY A 48 10.07 -6.82 -2.96
N SER A 49 10.24 -8.07 -2.49
CA SER A 49 9.35 -9.17 -2.89
C SER A 49 7.88 -8.89 -2.57
N LEU A 50 6.95 -9.33 -3.43
CA LEU A 50 5.51 -9.19 -3.22
C LEU A 50 5.05 -10.15 -2.11
N LEU A 51 4.46 -9.58 -1.05
CA LEU A 51 3.98 -10.31 0.12
C LEU A 51 2.45 -10.45 0.16
N ALA A 52 1.73 -9.44 -0.30
CA ALA A 52 0.26 -9.44 -0.35
C ALA A 52 -0.27 -8.41 -1.35
N THR A 53 -1.53 -8.57 -1.77
CA THR A 53 -2.23 -7.64 -2.67
C THR A 53 -3.61 -7.33 -2.12
N VAL A 54 -3.97 -6.04 -2.11
CA VAL A 54 -5.33 -5.56 -1.86
C VAL A 54 -5.89 -5.05 -3.19
N ASN A 55 -6.91 -5.71 -3.71
CA ASN A 55 -7.60 -5.26 -4.92
C ASN A 55 -8.45 -4.02 -4.62
N VAL A 56 -8.45 -3.06 -5.53
CA VAL A 56 -9.17 -1.79 -5.43
C VAL A 56 -10.10 -1.67 -6.64
N ASP A 57 -11.38 -1.37 -6.41
CA ASP A 57 -12.40 -1.15 -7.44
C ASP A 57 -12.26 0.25 -8.10
N ALA A 58 -11.03 0.60 -8.50
CA ALA A 58 -10.66 1.78 -9.26
C ALA A 58 -9.33 1.53 -9.97
N LYS A 59 -9.23 1.96 -11.24
CA LYS A 59 -8.02 1.71 -12.05
C LYS A 59 -6.79 2.42 -11.49
N ASN A 60 -6.97 3.62 -10.96
CA ASN A 60 -5.89 4.53 -10.59
C ASN A 60 -5.85 4.75 -9.07
N ALA A 61 -5.44 3.73 -8.30
CA ALA A 61 -5.11 3.91 -6.89
C ALA A 61 -3.85 4.80 -6.75
N THR A 62 -3.87 5.77 -5.84
CA THR A 62 -2.83 6.80 -5.72
C THR A 62 -2.02 6.72 -4.43
N SER A 63 -2.64 6.38 -3.30
CA SER A 63 -1.93 6.31 -2.02
C SER A 63 -2.71 5.47 -1.02
N CYS A 64 -2.07 5.15 0.10
CA CYS A 64 -2.72 4.48 1.23
C CYS A 64 -2.07 4.79 2.58
N CYS A 65 -2.83 4.66 3.66
CA CYS A 65 -2.33 4.74 5.02
C CYS A 65 -3.16 3.87 5.97
N PHE A 66 -2.54 3.40 7.06
CA PHE A 66 -3.30 2.72 8.12
C PHE A 66 -3.94 3.72 9.09
N PHE A 67 -5.16 3.42 9.52
CA PHE A 67 -5.91 4.14 10.54
C PHE A 67 -6.73 3.18 11.41
N GLY A 68 -7.43 3.74 12.41
CA GLY A 68 -8.17 2.99 13.42
C GLY A 68 -7.36 2.83 14.72
N PRO A 69 -8.02 2.46 15.84
CA PRO A 69 -7.38 2.39 17.15
C PRO A 69 -6.15 1.48 17.20
N ASN A 70 -6.09 0.46 16.34
CA ASN A 70 -5.01 -0.53 16.28
C ASN A 70 -4.29 -0.54 14.93
N PHE A 71 -4.44 0.51 14.12
CA PHE A 71 -3.91 0.58 12.75
C PHE A 71 -4.33 -0.64 11.90
N GLU A 72 -5.56 -1.11 12.04
CA GLU A 72 -6.07 -2.32 11.38
C GLU A 72 -6.79 -2.05 10.06
N LYS A 73 -7.07 -0.79 9.74
CA LYS A 73 -7.77 -0.40 8.51
C LYS A 73 -6.83 0.32 7.57
N LEU A 74 -6.82 -0.07 6.31
CA LEU A 74 -6.17 0.67 5.24
C LEU A 74 -7.17 1.66 4.66
N PHE A 75 -6.80 2.93 4.60
CA PHE A 75 -7.49 3.96 3.82
C PHE A 75 -6.75 4.12 2.49
N ILE A 76 -7.48 4.20 1.38
CA ILE A 76 -6.91 4.22 0.04
C ILE A 76 -7.55 5.36 -0.75
N THR A 77 -6.70 6.18 -1.38
CA THR A 77 -7.12 7.21 -2.33
C THR A 77 -7.00 6.70 -3.77
N SER A 78 -7.87 7.19 -4.65
CA SER A 78 -7.79 6.95 -6.09
C SER A 78 -8.16 8.21 -6.86
N SER A 79 -8.05 8.20 -8.20
CA SER A 79 -8.52 9.30 -9.04
C SER A 79 -10.05 9.43 -9.12
N GLU A 80 -10.81 8.48 -8.57
CA GLU A 80 -12.27 8.42 -8.69
C GLU A 80 -12.98 8.54 -7.34
N ARG A 81 -12.63 7.65 -6.40
CA ARG A 81 -13.29 7.55 -5.08
C ARG A 81 -12.33 7.03 -4.00
N LEU A 82 -12.81 7.00 -2.76
CA LEU A 82 -12.06 6.53 -1.60
C LEU A 82 -12.43 5.09 -1.26
N PHE A 83 -11.47 4.32 -0.73
CA PHE A 83 -11.70 2.95 -0.31
C PHE A 83 -11.15 2.69 1.09
N THR A 84 -11.71 1.67 1.74
CA THR A 84 -11.13 1.11 2.93
C THR A 84 -11.21 -0.41 2.93
N CYS A 85 -10.25 -1.06 3.58
CA CYS A 85 -10.33 -2.47 3.91
C CYS A 85 -9.66 -2.72 5.28
N THR A 86 -10.10 -3.76 5.98
CA THR A 86 -9.48 -4.16 7.24
C THR A 86 -8.45 -5.26 6.94
N VAL A 87 -7.17 -4.98 7.16
CA VAL A 87 -6.07 -5.94 6.96
C VAL A 87 -5.01 -5.82 8.05
N ASP A 88 -4.45 -6.95 8.46
CA ASP A 88 -3.35 -6.96 9.40
C ASP A 88 -2.03 -6.51 8.74
N ALA A 89 -0.99 -6.41 9.56
CA ALA A 89 0.37 -6.15 9.13
C ALA A 89 0.89 -7.12 8.05
N LYS A 90 0.34 -8.32 7.94
CA LYS A 90 0.69 -9.33 6.93
C LYS A 90 -0.16 -9.23 5.65
N GLY A 91 -1.12 -8.31 5.61
CA GLY A 91 -2.08 -8.18 4.51
C GLY A 91 -3.19 -9.22 4.52
N ARG A 92 -3.41 -9.88 5.66
CA ARG A 92 -4.50 -10.84 5.83
C ARG A 92 -5.77 -10.09 6.24
N PRO A 93 -6.96 -10.49 5.77
CA PRO A 93 -8.22 -9.88 6.17
C PRO A 93 -8.40 -9.88 7.69
N CYS A 94 -8.67 -8.71 8.26
CA CYS A 94 -9.04 -8.53 9.65
C CYS A 94 -10.58 -8.43 9.74
N THR A 95 -11.26 -9.56 9.57
CA THR A 95 -12.74 -9.68 9.59
C THR A 95 -13.45 -8.93 8.43
N LEU A 96 -14.37 -9.62 7.76
CA LEU A 96 -15.11 -9.15 6.58
C LEU A 96 -16.10 -8.03 6.93
N LEU A 97 -15.73 -6.77 6.70
CA LEU A 97 -16.69 -5.70 6.52
C LEU A 97 -16.32 -4.94 5.24
N THR A 98 -16.99 -5.29 4.15
CA THR A 98 -17.00 -4.51 2.91
C THR A 98 -17.82 -3.25 3.17
N GLN A 99 -17.19 -2.18 3.63
CA GLN A 99 -17.79 -0.84 3.56
C GLN A 99 -17.17 -0.10 2.37
N LYS A 100 -17.94 -0.03 1.27
CA LYS A 100 -17.79 1.07 0.31
C LYS A 100 -18.08 2.36 1.09
N ILE A 101 -17.07 3.21 1.26
CA ILE A 101 -17.27 4.54 1.81
C ILE A 101 -17.60 5.45 0.62
N PHE A 102 -18.89 5.78 0.52
CA PHE A 102 -19.60 6.67 -0.41
C PHE A 102 -19.49 6.35 -1.92
#